data_AF-A0A9E8RYN7-F1
#
_entry.id   AF-A0A9E8RYN7-F1
#
_cell.length_a   1.000
_cell.length_b   1.000
_cell.length_c   1.000
_cell.angle_alpha   90.00
_cell.angle_beta   90.00
_cell.angle_gamma   90.00
#
_symmetry.space_group_name_H-M   'P 1'
#
loop_
_entity.id
_entity.type
_entity.pdbx_description
1 polymer ?
#
loop_
_entity_poly.entity_id
_entity_poly.type
_entity_poly.pdbx_seq_one_letter_code
_entity_poly.pdbx_strand_id
1 'polypeptide(L)'
;MYLVLFTIIYCVITRVLDVDYGPALGIYIIGLGLAKGWRTKELKDVFNFRKTKDLYEKYGFKDSLMEYLSLFLVFLNSLLIGNTSYTAFEYIWFFFLVAAVYRFIFWGVTRAIRTGN
;
A
#
# COMPACT_ATOMS: atom_id res chain seq x y z
N MET A 1 6.42 -2.63 11.60
CA MET A 1 6.02 -4.00 11.96
C MET A 1 4.50 -4.12 12.04
N TYR A 2 3.81 -3.20 12.72
CA TYR A 2 2.34 -3.18 12.80
C TYR A 2 1.63 -3.14 11.44
N LEU A 3 2.15 -2.39 10.46
CA LEU A 3 1.56 -2.34 9.11
C LEU A 3 1.57 -3.71 8.43
N VAL A 4 2.71 -4.42 8.47
CA VAL A 4 2.85 -5.76 7.87
C VAL A 4 1.93 -6.75 8.57
N LEU A 5 1.87 -6.73 9.90
CA LEU A 5 0.96 -7.59 10.66
C LEU A 5 -0.52 -7.33 10.31
N PHE A 6 -0.92 -6.06 10.31
CA PHE A 6 -2.26 -5.64 9.88
C PHE A 6 -2.57 -6.11 8.46
N THR A 7 -1.59 -6.03 7.57
CA THR A 7 -1.72 -6.49 6.19
C THR A 7 -1.96 -7.98 6.09
N ILE A 8 -1.22 -8.78 6.87
CA ILE A 8 -1.40 -10.23 6.92
C ILE A 8 -2.81 -10.56 7.41
N ILE A 9 -3.26 -9.94 8.50
CA ILE A 9 -4.62 -10.12 9.04
C ILE A 9 -5.67 -9.74 7.98
N TYR A 10 -5.49 -8.62 7.29
CA TYR A 10 -6.37 -8.19 6.21
C TYR A 10 -6.44 -9.22 5.07
N CYS A 11 -5.31 -9.77 4.65
CA CYS A 11 -5.26 -10.82 3.62
C CYS A 11 -5.99 -12.10 4.06
N VAL A 12 -5.86 -12.49 5.33
CA VAL A 12 -6.59 -13.64 5.87
C VAL A 12 -8.09 -13.38 5.87
N ILE A 13 -8.54 -12.22 6.35
CA ILE A 13 -9.96 -11.85 6.40
C ILE A 13 -10.57 -11.84 4.99
N THR A 14 -9.89 -11.20 4.03
CA THR A 14 -10.38 -11.11 2.64
C THR A 14 -10.52 -12.47 1.99
N ARG A 15 -9.64 -13.43 2.30
CA ARG A 15 -9.79 -14.82 1.85
C ARG A 15 -10.93 -15.56 2.54
N VAL A 16 -11.09 -15.40 3.85
CA VAL A 16 -12.16 -16.07 4.61
C VAL A 16 -13.53 -15.59 4.15
N LEU A 17 -13.63 -14.32 3.79
CA LEU A 17 -14.87 -13.69 3.31
C LEU A 17 -15.08 -13.84 1.80
N ASP A 18 -14.19 -14.55 1.09
CA ASP A 18 -14.21 -14.73 -0.37
C ASP A 18 -14.43 -13.41 -1.14
N VAL A 19 -13.74 -12.35 -0.69
CA VAL A 19 -13.87 -11.02 -1.30
C VAL A 19 -13.13 -11.01 -2.62
N ASP A 20 -13.83 -10.60 -3.69
CA ASP A 20 -13.23 -10.49 -5.01
C ASP A 20 -12.01 -9.55 -5.04
N TYR A 21 -11.09 -9.81 -5.98
CA TYR A 21 -9.76 -9.21 -6.02
C TYR A 21 -9.81 -7.67 -6.15
N GLY A 22 -10.78 -7.13 -6.90
CA GLY A 22 -10.94 -5.69 -7.11
C GLY A 22 -11.31 -4.96 -5.82
N PRO A 23 -12.43 -5.32 -5.17
CA PRO A 23 -12.80 -4.79 -3.85
C PRO A 23 -11.70 -4.97 -2.79
N ALA A 24 -11.03 -6.12 -2.73
CA ALA A 24 -9.97 -6.38 -1.76
C ALA A 24 -8.76 -5.43 -1.93
N LEU A 25 -8.31 -5.18 -3.16
CA LEU A 25 -7.26 -4.18 -3.41
C LEU A 25 -7.74 -2.76 -3.11
N GLY A 26 -8.93 -2.41 -3.59
CA GLY A 26 -9.50 -1.07 -3.49
C GLY A 26 -9.68 -0.64 -2.04
N ILE A 27 -10.28 -1.49 -1.20
CA ILE A 27 -10.51 -1.20 0.22
C ILE A 27 -9.20 -0.97 0.95
N TYR A 28 -8.18 -1.79 0.69
CA TYR A 28 -6.88 -1.64 1.35
C TYR A 28 -6.20 -0.31 0.96
N ILE A 29 -6.16 0.01 -0.34
CA ILE A 29 -5.52 1.23 -0.85
C ILE A 29 -6.27 2.48 -0.37
N ILE A 30 -7.60 2.50 -0.50
CA ILE A 30 -8.43 3.63 -0.08
C ILE A 30 -8.37 3.78 1.43
N GLY A 31 -8.50 2.69 2.19
CA GLY A 31 -8.47 2.73 3.65
C GLY A 31 -7.17 3.32 4.20
N LEU A 32 -6.02 2.89 3.68
CA LEU A 32 -4.72 3.42 4.12
C LEU A 32 -4.43 4.82 3.56
N GLY A 33 -4.88 5.13 2.34
CA GLY A 33 -4.83 6.47 1.78
C GLY A 33 -5.62 7.48 2.62
N LEU A 34 -6.83 7.12 3.05
CA LEU A 34 -7.67 7.92 3.94
C LEU A 34 -7.06 8.03 5.34
N ALA A 35 -6.57 6.93 5.91
CA ALA A 35 -5.92 6.96 7.22
C ALA A 35 -4.71 7.90 7.22
N LYS A 36 -3.91 7.90 6.14
CA LYS A 36 -2.81 8.84 5.94
C LYS A 36 -3.31 10.27 5.79
N GLY A 37 -4.31 10.50 4.94
CA GLY A 37 -4.89 11.81 4.69
C GLY A 37 -5.55 12.44 5.90
N TRP A 38 -6.17 11.65 6.75
CA TRP A 38 -6.76 12.14 7.99
C TRP A 38 -5.69 12.60 9.01
N ARG A 39 -4.51 11.94 9.01
CA ARG A 39 -3.36 12.28 9.86
C ARG A 39 -2.47 13.38 9.29
N THR A 40 -2.73 13.84 8.07
CA THR A 40 -1.95 14.89 7.42
C THR A 40 -2.85 16.10 7.14
N LYS A 41 -2.36 17.32 7.38
CA LYS A 41 -3.21 18.53 7.30
C LYS A 41 -3.56 18.93 5.87
N GLU A 42 -2.88 18.39 4.86
CA GLU A 42 -3.06 18.76 3.45
C GLU A 42 -3.19 17.54 2.53
N LEU A 43 -4.07 17.62 1.54
CA LEU A 43 -4.20 16.65 0.43
C LEU A 43 -2.88 16.41 -0.32
N LYS A 44 -2.00 17.41 -0.35
CA LYS A 44 -0.64 17.31 -0.93
C LYS A 44 0.28 16.40 -0.15
N ASP A 45 -0.01 16.12 1.12
CA ASP A 45 0.74 15.16 1.92
C ASP A 45 0.20 13.73 1.78
N VAL A 46 -1.02 13.56 1.25
CA VAL A 46 -1.54 12.25 0.80
C VAL A 46 -0.74 11.75 -0.38
N PHE A 47 -0.60 12.58 -1.41
CA PHE A 47 0.12 12.26 -2.64
C PHE A 47 1.58 12.77 -2.57
N ASN A 48 2.53 11.85 -2.42
CA ASN A 48 3.93 12.17 -2.14
C ASN A 48 4.70 12.60 -3.42
N PHE A 49 4.51 13.86 -3.82
CA PHE A 49 5.20 14.46 -4.98
C PHE A 49 6.61 14.98 -4.68
N ARG A 50 7.08 14.92 -3.43
CA ARG A 50 8.42 15.38 -3.03
C ARG A 50 9.51 14.47 -3.61
N LYS A 51 10.75 14.98 -3.73
CA LYS A 51 11.87 14.19 -4.26
C LYS A 51 12.12 12.95 -3.40
N THR A 52 12.51 11.85 -4.06
CA THR A 52 12.77 10.55 -3.42
C THR A 52 13.81 10.64 -2.30
N LYS A 53 14.86 11.44 -2.49
CA LYS A 53 15.91 11.67 -1.49
C LYS A 53 15.33 12.23 -0.19
N ASP A 54 14.53 13.29 -0.31
CA ASP A 54 13.88 13.95 0.83
C ASP A 54 12.93 12.99 1.56
N LEU A 55 12.29 12.06 0.83
CA LEU A 55 11.43 11.05 1.43
C LEU A 55 12.19 10.00 2.23
N TYR A 56 13.32 9.51 1.71
CA TYR A 56 14.15 8.55 2.47
C TYR A 56 14.75 9.19 3.73
N GLU A 57 15.18 10.45 3.64
CA GLU A 57 15.71 11.19 4.77
C GLU A 57 14.63 11.46 5.83
N LYS A 58 13.40 11.75 5.39
CA LYS A 58 12.25 11.96 6.27
C LYS A 58 11.75 10.65 6.87
N TYR A 59 11.44 9.63 6.09
CA TYR A 59 10.71 8.45 6.56
C TYR A 59 11.62 7.31 7.00
N GLY A 60 12.88 7.31 6.56
CA GLY A 60 13.83 6.25 6.87
C GLY A 60 13.63 5.00 6.00
N PHE A 61 14.74 4.31 5.72
CA PHE A 61 14.76 3.14 4.83
C PHE A 61 13.91 1.98 5.36
N LYS A 62 14.00 1.67 6.67
CA LYS A 62 13.28 0.54 7.28
C LYS A 62 11.77 0.68 7.16
N ASP A 63 11.22 1.86 7.48
CA ASP A 63 9.79 2.11 7.40
C ASP A 63 9.31 2.09 5.93
N SER A 64 10.09 2.70 5.03
CA SER A 64 9.81 2.68 3.59
C SER A 64 9.77 1.26 3.02
N LEU A 65 10.69 0.38 3.46
CA LEU A 65 10.72 -1.03 3.05
C LEU A 65 9.51 -1.81 3.58
N MET A 66 9.10 -1.57 4.84
CA MET A 66 7.92 -2.22 5.41
C MET A 66 6.63 -1.80 4.70
N GLU A 67 6.51 -0.53 4.32
CA GLU A 67 5.38 -0.03 3.52
C GLU A 67 5.31 -0.71 2.17
N TYR A 68 6.46 -0.87 1.51
CA TYR A 68 6.54 -1.58 0.23
C TYR A 68 6.15 -3.06 0.37
N LEU A 69 6.71 -3.76 1.36
CA LEU A 69 6.41 -5.16 1.63
C LEU A 69 4.93 -5.39 1.95
N SER A 70 4.34 -4.51 2.76
CA SER A 70 2.90 -4.54 3.03
C SER A 70 2.10 -4.42 1.74
N LEU A 71 2.38 -3.40 0.93
CA LEU A 71 1.64 -3.21 -0.31
C LEU A 71 1.81 -4.41 -1.25
N PHE A 72 3.04 -4.90 -1.39
CA PHE A 72 3.36 -6.07 -2.19
C PHE A 72 2.61 -7.34 -1.73
N LEU A 73 2.48 -7.56 -0.41
CA LEU A 73 1.71 -8.70 0.12
C LEU A 73 0.22 -8.64 -0.26
N VAL A 74 -0.40 -7.46 -0.20
CA VAL A 74 -1.81 -7.30 -0.62
C VAL A 74 -1.96 -7.56 -2.11
N PHE A 75 -1.02 -7.09 -2.92
CA PHE A 75 -1.00 -7.37 -4.35
C PHE A 75 -0.83 -8.86 -4.64
N LEU A 76 0.09 -9.55 -3.97
CA LEU A 76 0.21 -11.01 -4.07
C LEU A 76 -1.08 -11.73 -3.65
N ASN A 77 -1.73 -11.30 -2.57
CA ASN A 77 -2.99 -11.89 -2.14
C ASN A 77 -4.09 -11.72 -3.21
N SER A 78 -4.18 -10.54 -3.81
CA SER A 78 -5.14 -10.26 -4.88
C SER A 78 -4.90 -11.12 -6.13
N LEU A 79 -3.64 -11.32 -6.53
CA LEU A 79 -3.29 -12.22 -7.63
C LEU A 79 -3.71 -13.67 -7.34
N LEU A 80 -3.59 -14.11 -6.08
CA LEU A 80 -3.98 -15.45 -5.66
C LEU A 80 -5.50 -15.65 -5.57
N ILE A 81 -6.27 -14.59 -5.25
CA ILE A 81 -7.75 -14.63 -5.26
C ILE A 81 -8.28 -14.62 -6.68
N GLY A 82 -7.75 -13.73 -7.53
CA GLY A 82 -8.31 -13.46 -8.84
C GLY A 82 -8.23 -14.64 -9.82
N ASN A 83 -7.45 -15.69 -9.54
CA ASN A 83 -7.26 -16.91 -10.35
C ASN A 83 -7.13 -16.62 -11.87
N THR A 84 -6.62 -15.44 -12.19
CA THR A 84 -6.64 -14.85 -13.53
C THR A 84 -5.28 -15.12 -14.14
N SER A 85 -5.29 -15.75 -15.31
CA SER A 85 -4.08 -15.98 -16.09
C SER A 85 -3.65 -14.67 -16.72
N TYR A 86 -2.89 -13.87 -15.98
CA TYR A 86 -2.30 -12.66 -16.52
C TYR A 86 -1.21 -13.02 -17.52
N THR A 87 -1.16 -12.27 -18.62
CA THR A 87 -0.04 -12.26 -19.55
C THR A 87 1.17 -11.59 -18.91
N ALA A 88 2.37 -11.87 -19.42
CA ALA A 88 3.60 -11.22 -18.96
C ALA A 88 3.51 -9.69 -19.02
N PHE A 89 2.82 -9.14 -20.02
CA PHE A 89 2.62 -7.71 -20.17
C PHE A 89 1.72 -7.12 -19.07
N GLU A 90 0.65 -7.81 -18.71
CA GLU A 90 -0.24 -7.37 -17.62
C GLU A 90 0.48 -7.41 -16.27
N TYR A 91 1.34 -8.41 -16.02
CA TYR A 91 2.18 -8.43 -14.82
C TYR A 91 3.13 -7.24 -14.74
N ILE A 92 3.73 -6.84 -15.87
CA ILE A 92 4.59 -5.65 -15.94
C ILE A 92 3.76 -4.40 -15.58
N TRP A 93 2.59 -4.23 -16.19
CA TRP A 93 1.71 -3.10 -15.92
C TRP A 93 1.27 -3.06 -14.45
N PHE A 94 0.93 -4.22 -13.90
CA PHE A 94 0.56 -4.39 -12.51
C PHE A 94 1.69 -4.00 -11.57
N PHE A 95 2.92 -4.41 -11.86
CA PHE A 95 4.11 -4.01 -11.10
C PHE A 95 4.32 -2.49 -11.12
N PHE A 96 4.16 -1.84 -12.28
CA PHE A 96 4.22 -0.38 -12.37
C PHE A 96 3.11 0.30 -11.57
N LEU A 97 1.91 -0.28 -11.55
CA LEU A 97 0.80 0.20 -10.73
C LEU A 97 1.14 0.09 -9.23
N VAL A 98 1.69 -1.04 -8.78
CA VAL A 98 2.17 -1.20 -7.40
C VAL A 98 3.22 -0.14 -7.07
N ALA A 99 4.20 0.06 -7.95
CA ALA A 99 5.26 1.04 -7.75
C ALA A 99 4.71 2.47 -7.69
N ALA A 100 3.73 2.82 -8.52
CA ALA A 100 3.07 4.12 -8.50
C ALA A 100 2.25 4.33 -7.22
N VAL A 101 1.43 3.35 -6.83
CA VAL A 101 0.64 3.39 -5.59
C VAL A 101 1.57 3.48 -4.37
N TYR A 102 2.66 2.70 -4.36
CA TYR A 102 3.69 2.80 -3.34
C TYR A 102 4.24 4.23 -3.26
N ARG A 103 4.72 4.73 -4.40
CA ARG A 103 5.43 6.01 -4.50
C ARG A 103 4.56 7.18 -4.05
N PHE A 104 3.34 7.26 -4.57
CA PHE A 104 2.49 8.43 -4.39
C PHE A 104 1.59 8.30 -3.17
N ILE A 105 1.05 7.13 -2.86
CA ILE A 105 0.04 6.98 -1.80
C ILE A 105 0.66 6.40 -0.53
N PHE A 106 1.40 5.30 -0.64
CA PHE A 106 1.83 4.53 0.53
C PHE A 106 3.08 5.05 1.22
N TRP A 107 3.95 5.76 0.52
CA TRP A 107 5.19 6.24 1.11
C TRP A 107 4.90 7.21 2.26
N GLY A 108 5.38 6.87 3.45
CA GLY A 108 5.26 7.63 4.67
C GLY A 108 3.99 7.33 5.48
N VAL A 109 3.17 6.35 5.07
CA VAL A 109 1.98 5.90 5.81
C VAL A 109 2.34 5.42 7.21
N THR A 110 3.39 4.62 7.36
CA THR A 110 3.81 4.09 8.66
C THR A 110 4.16 5.21 9.63
N ARG A 111 4.87 6.24 9.15
CA ARG A 111 5.19 7.41 9.97
C ARG A 111 3.94 8.25 10.24
N ALA A 112 3.08 8.48 9.26
CA ALA A 112 1.82 9.23 9.46
C ALA A 112 0.91 8.56 10.52
N ILE A 113 0.86 7.22 10.54
CA ILE A 113 0.12 6.46 11.55
C ILE A 113 0.82 6.51 12.92
N ARG A 114 2.16 6.43 12.95
CA ARG A 114 2.94 6.39 14.20
C ARG A 114 2.99 7.74 14.92
N THR A 115 3.30 8.80 14.19
CA THR A 115 3.23 10.19 14.67
C THR A 115 1.83 10.70 14.40
N GLY A 116 0.86 10.25 15.19
CA GLY A 116 -0.43 10.89 15.25
C GLY A 116 -0.28 12.28 15.86
N ASN A 117 0.04 13.27 15.02
CA ASN A 117 -0.16 14.68 15.35
C ASN A 117 -1.58 15.09 14.97
#